data_AF-A0A7K8XFE9-F1
#
_entry.id   AF-A0A7K8XFE9-F1
#
_cell.length_a   1.000
_cell.length_b   1.000
_cell.length_c   1.000
_cell.angle_alpha   90.00
_cell.angle_beta   90.00
_cell.angle_gamma   90.00
#
_symmetry.space_group_name_H-M   'P 1'
#
loop_
_entity.id
_entity.type
_entity.pdbx_description
1 polymer ?
#
loop_
_entity_poly.entity_id
_entity_poly.type
_entity_poly.pdbx_seq_one_letter_code
_entity_poly.pdbx_strand_id
1 'polypeptide(L)'
;MLSLKLPRLLSINQVPKSFQEQGILFGYRPPSSSAADCLLSVFQMTNETLNIWTHFVPAWYFVWTLVGRLRGPGGPEDPHAWPLLAYLLTCCIYPLASSCAHTFSTMSTRARHICYFFDYAALSMYSLGSALAYSAYIFPAEWVNSSFHHCYVPIAVLNTVVSTTVSCYSRFVEVEQPRLSKASRTLAFVYPYLFDSIPLFYRFYQCAAETCTDASILVHYKHTFFAFLTCFIFATHLPERLAPGHFDYIGHSHQVFHVCGIIGTHFQMKAIMMDMAERHDQLKATLLLSSSLQTLGSMGLCVAISLAVIVFCSASLRFMPEPLQR
;
A
#
# COMPACT_ATOMS: atom_id res chain seq x y z
N MET A 1 -31.81 -0.03 -28.21
CA MET A 1 -31.24 0.41 -26.92
C MET A 1 -30.66 -0.82 -26.22
N LEU A 2 -29.34 -0.94 -26.15
CA LEU A 2 -28.69 -1.96 -25.32
C LEU A 2 -28.91 -1.56 -23.86
N SER A 3 -29.95 -2.12 -23.23
CA SER A 3 -30.12 -2.01 -21.78
C SER A 3 -29.00 -2.81 -21.14
N LEU A 4 -27.92 -2.13 -20.73
CA LEU A 4 -26.89 -2.70 -19.85
C LEU A 4 -27.57 -3.16 -18.56
N LYS A 5 -27.90 -4.46 -18.49
CA LYS A 5 -28.42 -5.07 -17.26
C LYS A 5 -27.24 -5.32 -16.34
N LEU A 6 -27.09 -4.46 -15.34
CA LEU A 6 -26.14 -4.67 -14.26
C LEU A 6 -26.53 -5.95 -13.48
N PRO A 7 -25.55 -6.77 -13.06
CA PRO A 7 -25.82 -7.97 -12.27
C PRO A 7 -26.56 -7.65 -10.98
N ARG A 8 -27.45 -8.56 -10.56
CA ARG A 8 -28.13 -8.48 -9.27
C ARG A 8 -27.10 -8.63 -8.14
N LEU A 9 -27.16 -7.73 -7.16
CA LEU A 9 -26.34 -7.83 -5.95
C LEU A 9 -26.89 -8.88 -4.98
N LEU A 10 -25.99 -9.48 -4.24
CA LEU A 10 -26.21 -10.61 -3.36
C LEU A 10 -26.09 -10.20 -1.89
N SER A 11 -26.75 -10.97 -1.03
CA SER A 11 -26.54 -10.93 0.42
C SER A 11 -25.40 -11.88 0.83
N ILE A 12 -24.90 -11.71 2.05
CA ILE A 12 -23.83 -12.52 2.64
C ILE A 12 -24.11 -14.04 2.56
N ASN A 13 -25.38 -14.44 2.72
CA ASN A 13 -25.80 -15.86 2.68
C ASN A 13 -25.79 -16.45 1.28
N GLN A 14 -25.66 -15.62 0.24
CA GLN A 14 -25.67 -16.03 -1.17
C GLN A 14 -24.26 -16.06 -1.77
N VAL A 15 -23.22 -15.73 -1.00
CA VAL A 15 -21.82 -15.79 -1.43
C VAL A 15 -21.01 -16.77 -0.59
N PRO A 16 -20.01 -17.46 -1.18
CA PRO A 16 -19.14 -18.36 -0.44
C PRO A 16 -18.39 -17.63 0.69
N LYS A 17 -18.06 -18.36 1.76
CA LYS A 17 -17.34 -17.80 2.93
C LYS A 17 -16.05 -17.05 2.58
N SER A 18 -15.34 -17.45 1.54
CA SER A 18 -14.11 -16.79 1.08
C SER A 18 -14.31 -15.38 0.48
N PHE A 19 -15.56 -15.01 0.20
CA PHE A 19 -15.96 -13.68 -0.29
C PHE A 19 -16.65 -12.84 0.78
N GLN A 20 -16.98 -13.43 1.93
CA GLN A 20 -17.67 -12.72 3.00
C GLN A 20 -16.71 -11.80 3.73
N GLU A 21 -17.22 -10.64 4.14
CA GLU A 21 -16.48 -9.61 4.85
C GLU A 21 -17.16 -9.40 6.21
N GLN A 22 -16.38 -9.14 7.25
CA GLN A 22 -16.92 -8.99 8.60
C GLN A 22 -17.85 -7.78 8.69
N GLY A 23 -19.09 -8.00 9.17
CA GLY A 23 -20.05 -6.91 9.41
C GLY A 23 -20.81 -6.42 8.16
N ILE A 24 -20.52 -6.97 6.97
CA ILE A 24 -21.15 -6.60 5.71
C ILE A 24 -22.22 -7.63 5.33
N LEU A 25 -23.48 -7.21 5.15
CA LEU A 25 -24.61 -8.14 4.91
C LEU A 25 -25.13 -8.13 3.48
N PHE A 26 -25.02 -7.01 2.76
CA PHE A 26 -25.53 -6.81 1.41
C PHE A 26 -24.50 -6.12 0.50
N GLY A 27 -24.84 -6.02 -0.79
CA GLY A 27 -24.03 -5.31 -1.77
C GLY A 27 -22.97 -6.13 -2.47
N TYR A 28 -22.91 -7.44 -2.22
CA TYR A 28 -21.94 -8.34 -2.84
C TYR A 28 -22.21 -8.51 -4.33
N ARG A 29 -21.14 -8.45 -5.13
CA ARG A 29 -21.19 -8.79 -6.55
C ARG A 29 -21.18 -10.32 -6.74
N PRO A 30 -21.86 -10.86 -7.76
CA PRO A 30 -21.85 -12.29 -8.03
C PRO A 30 -20.43 -12.86 -8.22
N PRO A 31 -20.05 -13.94 -7.51
CA PRO A 31 -18.85 -14.68 -7.84
C PRO A 31 -18.91 -15.22 -9.28
N SER A 32 -17.75 -15.48 -9.87
CA SER A 32 -17.64 -15.92 -11.27
C SER A 32 -18.13 -14.89 -12.30
N SER A 33 -18.01 -13.60 -11.96
CA SER A 33 -18.31 -12.49 -12.87
C SER A 33 -17.34 -12.46 -14.07
N SER A 34 -17.81 -12.06 -15.24
CA SER A 34 -16.88 -11.80 -16.36
C SER A 34 -16.04 -10.54 -16.08
N ALA A 35 -14.92 -10.36 -16.80
CA ALA A 35 -14.14 -9.13 -16.70
C ALA A 35 -14.97 -7.89 -17.07
N ALA A 36 -15.89 -8.02 -18.04
CA ALA A 36 -16.81 -6.96 -18.42
C ALA A 36 -17.79 -6.62 -17.29
N ASP A 37 -18.36 -7.63 -16.61
CA ASP A 37 -19.22 -7.41 -15.45
C ASP A 37 -18.47 -6.68 -14.32
N CYS A 38 -17.21 -7.05 -14.08
CA CYS A 38 -16.36 -6.39 -13.10
C CYS A 38 -16.15 -4.91 -13.42
N LEU A 39 -15.82 -4.59 -14.68
CA LEU A 39 -15.63 -3.20 -15.13
C LEU A 39 -16.93 -2.39 -15.05
N LEU A 40 -18.06 -2.97 -15.46
CA LEU A 40 -19.36 -2.31 -15.37
C LEU A 40 -19.77 -2.06 -13.91
N SER A 41 -19.42 -2.99 -13.01
CA SER A 41 -19.75 -2.88 -11.59
C SER A 41 -19.06 -1.71 -10.88
N VAL A 42 -17.99 -1.14 -11.46
CA VAL A 42 -17.34 0.09 -10.95
C VAL A 42 -18.32 1.26 -10.89
N PHE A 43 -19.33 1.27 -11.78
CA PHE A 43 -20.37 2.29 -11.85
C PHE A 43 -21.68 1.87 -11.16
N GLN A 44 -21.70 0.70 -10.51
CA GLN A 44 -22.80 0.23 -9.68
C GLN A 44 -22.48 0.48 -8.21
N MET A 45 -23.47 0.81 -7.39
CA MET A 45 -23.25 0.93 -5.94
C MET A 45 -23.23 -0.47 -5.31
N THR A 46 -22.05 -0.91 -4.88
CA THR A 46 -21.73 -2.22 -4.30
C THR A 46 -20.95 -2.02 -3.01
N ASN A 47 -20.72 -3.08 -2.24
CA ASN A 47 -19.87 -3.01 -1.06
C ASN A 47 -18.38 -2.73 -1.40
N GLU A 48 -18.00 -2.82 -2.67
CA GLU A 48 -16.62 -2.60 -3.15
C GLU A 48 -16.44 -1.26 -3.85
N THR A 49 -17.53 -0.52 -4.11
CA THR A 49 -17.48 0.69 -4.95
C THR A 49 -16.53 1.73 -4.39
N LEU A 50 -16.68 2.10 -3.12
CA LEU A 50 -15.74 3.05 -2.52
C LEU A 50 -14.35 2.46 -2.35
N ASN A 51 -14.19 1.15 -2.07
CA ASN A 51 -12.86 0.53 -2.01
C ASN A 51 -12.08 0.74 -3.32
N ILE A 52 -12.77 0.64 -4.47
CA ILE A 52 -12.21 0.89 -5.81
C ILE A 52 -11.90 2.39 -5.95
N TRP A 53 -12.90 3.26 -5.80
CA TRP A 53 -12.77 4.69 -6.13
C TRP A 53 -11.83 5.46 -5.19
N THR A 54 -11.76 5.10 -3.91
CA THR A 54 -10.87 5.75 -2.93
C THR A 54 -9.40 5.52 -3.24
N HIS A 55 -9.05 4.51 -4.03
CA HIS A 55 -7.69 4.29 -4.52
C HIS A 55 -7.53 4.70 -5.99
N PHE A 56 -8.53 4.48 -6.84
CA PHE A 56 -8.47 4.82 -8.26
C PHE A 56 -8.24 6.32 -8.50
N VAL A 57 -9.00 7.21 -7.84
CA VAL A 57 -8.87 8.66 -8.07
C VAL A 57 -7.52 9.19 -7.56
N PRO A 58 -7.08 8.88 -6.32
CA PRO A 58 -5.80 9.37 -5.83
C PRO A 58 -4.59 8.82 -6.57
N ALA A 59 -4.68 7.61 -7.15
CA ALA A 59 -3.64 7.10 -8.03
C ALA A 59 -3.31 8.07 -9.16
N TRP A 60 -4.32 8.66 -9.81
CA TRP A 60 -4.12 9.64 -10.88
C TRP A 60 -3.54 10.96 -10.38
N TYR A 61 -3.85 11.36 -9.14
CA TYR A 61 -3.20 12.50 -8.49
C TYR A 61 -1.70 12.26 -8.29
N PHE A 62 -1.31 11.06 -7.84
CA PHE A 62 0.10 10.70 -7.71
C PHE A 62 0.80 10.57 -9.07
N VAL A 63 0.13 10.02 -10.09
CA VAL A 63 0.64 9.98 -11.48
C VAL A 63 0.88 11.39 -12.00
N TRP A 64 -0.07 12.31 -11.80
CA TRP A 64 0.10 13.71 -12.20
C TRP A 64 1.31 14.34 -11.51
N THR A 65 1.50 14.09 -10.21
CA THR A 65 2.66 14.58 -9.45
C THR A 65 3.97 13.98 -9.97
N LEU A 66 4.01 12.66 -10.24
CA LEU A 66 5.16 11.99 -10.82
C LEU A 66 5.51 12.55 -12.20
N VAL A 67 4.54 12.70 -13.10
CA VAL A 67 4.75 13.29 -14.43
C VAL A 67 5.24 14.73 -14.33
N GLY A 68 4.69 15.51 -13.40
CA GLY A 68 5.16 16.87 -13.11
C GLY A 68 6.63 16.89 -12.67
N ARG A 69 7.05 15.94 -11.82
CA ARG A 69 8.46 15.81 -11.41
C ARG A 69 9.37 15.30 -12.52
N LEU A 70 8.91 14.36 -13.35
CA LEU A 70 9.69 13.86 -14.49
C LEU A 70 9.95 14.94 -15.55
N ARG A 71 9.03 15.89 -15.72
CA ARG A 71 9.13 16.98 -16.72
C ARG A 71 9.68 18.29 -16.14
N GLY A 72 9.77 18.40 -14.82
CA GLY A 72 10.20 19.62 -14.13
C GLY A 72 11.71 19.68 -13.87
N PRO A 73 12.21 20.82 -13.36
CA PRO A 73 13.59 20.93 -12.89
C PRO A 73 13.88 19.93 -11.75
N GLY A 74 15.06 19.33 -11.76
CA GLY A 74 15.40 18.28 -10.79
C GLY A 74 14.68 16.95 -11.05
N GLY A 75 14.35 16.68 -12.32
CA GLY A 75 13.81 15.40 -12.80
C GLY A 75 14.90 14.31 -12.94
N PRO A 76 14.78 13.36 -13.89
CA PRO A 76 15.71 12.23 -14.04
C PRO A 76 17.17 12.61 -14.33
N GLU A 77 17.39 13.82 -14.83
CA GLU A 77 18.72 14.39 -15.09
C GLU A 77 19.51 14.65 -13.80
N ASP A 78 18.81 14.85 -12.67
CA ASP A 78 19.43 14.96 -11.35
C ASP A 78 19.57 13.56 -10.71
N PRO A 79 20.79 13.05 -10.50
CA PRO A 79 21.01 11.78 -9.83
C PRO A 79 20.37 11.70 -8.43
N HIS A 80 20.21 12.83 -7.75
CA HIS A 80 19.61 12.92 -6.42
C HIS A 80 18.08 12.80 -6.43
N ALA A 81 17.43 12.88 -7.61
CA ALA A 81 15.98 12.77 -7.73
C ALA A 81 15.47 11.32 -7.75
N TRP A 82 16.34 10.34 -8.04
CA TRP A 82 15.92 8.95 -8.22
C TRP A 82 15.20 8.32 -7.02
N PRO A 83 15.63 8.53 -5.76
CA PRO A 83 14.88 8.03 -4.60
C PRO A 83 13.45 8.59 -4.53
N LEU A 84 13.27 9.90 -4.78
CA LEU A 84 11.94 10.52 -4.86
C LEU A 84 11.12 9.95 -6.03
N LEU A 85 11.71 9.80 -7.21
CA LEU A 85 11.01 9.25 -8.38
C LEU A 85 10.57 7.80 -8.16
N ALA A 86 11.42 6.97 -7.53
CA ALA A 86 11.07 5.61 -7.14
C ALA A 86 9.91 5.60 -6.12
N TYR A 87 9.99 6.43 -5.08
CA TYR A 87 8.90 6.60 -4.11
C TYR A 87 7.58 7.02 -4.78
N LEU A 88 7.61 8.06 -5.63
CA LEU A 88 6.42 8.54 -6.35
C LEU A 88 5.83 7.47 -7.28
N LEU A 89 6.69 6.69 -7.96
CA LEU A 89 6.23 5.55 -8.75
C LEU A 89 5.48 4.54 -7.88
N THR A 90 6.00 4.22 -6.69
CA THR A 90 5.30 3.31 -5.78
C THR A 90 3.98 3.89 -5.25
N CYS A 91 3.90 5.21 -5.00
CA CYS A 91 2.66 5.91 -4.66
C CYS A 91 1.60 5.81 -5.76
N CYS A 92 2.00 5.61 -7.02
CA CYS A 92 1.07 5.36 -8.13
C CYS A 92 0.64 3.89 -8.16
N ILE A 93 1.59 2.96 -8.01
CA ILE A 93 1.36 1.53 -8.24
C ILE A 93 0.47 0.92 -7.16
N TYR A 94 0.71 1.19 -5.87
CA TYR A 94 -0.06 0.52 -4.81
C TYR A 94 -1.57 0.83 -4.84
N PRO A 95 -2.04 2.08 -5.01
CA PRO A 95 -3.48 2.32 -5.08
C PRO A 95 -4.08 1.77 -6.37
N LEU A 96 -3.35 1.79 -7.51
CA LEU A 96 -3.83 1.15 -8.74
C LEU A 96 -3.97 -0.36 -8.59
N ALA A 97 -2.97 -1.03 -8.03
CA ALA A 97 -2.99 -2.47 -7.79
C ALA A 97 -4.18 -2.85 -6.87
N SER A 98 -4.39 -2.10 -5.79
CA SER A 98 -5.51 -2.27 -4.89
C SER A 98 -6.87 -2.05 -5.57
N SER A 99 -7.02 -0.95 -6.32
CA SER A 99 -8.25 -0.67 -7.08
C SER A 99 -8.56 -1.78 -8.08
N CYS A 100 -7.56 -2.27 -8.80
CA CYS A 100 -7.69 -3.42 -9.70
C CYS A 100 -8.08 -4.68 -8.93
N ALA A 101 -7.47 -4.93 -7.76
CA ALA A 101 -7.77 -6.10 -6.97
C ALA A 101 -9.23 -6.11 -6.50
N HIS A 102 -9.71 -4.99 -5.97
CA HIS A 102 -11.11 -4.83 -5.61
C HIS A 102 -12.02 -4.95 -6.82
N THR A 103 -11.66 -4.39 -7.98
CA THR A 103 -12.46 -4.48 -9.22
C THR A 103 -12.64 -5.93 -9.68
N PHE A 104 -11.55 -6.70 -9.81
CA PHE A 104 -11.54 -8.03 -10.43
C PHE A 104 -11.64 -9.21 -9.45
N SER A 105 -11.74 -8.93 -8.14
CA SER A 105 -11.82 -9.97 -7.10
C SER A 105 -13.03 -10.91 -7.22
N THR A 106 -14.05 -10.57 -8.00
CA THR A 106 -15.25 -11.39 -8.19
C THR A 106 -15.19 -12.33 -9.40
N MET A 107 -14.12 -12.26 -10.20
CA MET A 107 -14.01 -13.07 -11.42
C MET A 107 -13.92 -14.58 -11.16
N SER A 108 -13.24 -14.96 -10.08
CA SER A 108 -13.16 -16.33 -9.57
C SER A 108 -12.41 -16.30 -8.24
N THR A 109 -12.49 -17.38 -7.46
CA THR A 109 -11.67 -17.52 -6.25
C THR A 109 -10.18 -17.38 -6.58
N ARG A 110 -9.71 -18.00 -7.66
CA ARG A 110 -8.32 -17.89 -8.10
C ARG A 110 -7.92 -16.47 -8.48
N ALA A 111 -8.75 -15.77 -9.26
CA ALA A 111 -8.51 -14.37 -9.63
C ALA A 111 -8.45 -13.48 -8.39
N ARG A 112 -9.34 -13.70 -7.40
CA ARG A 112 -9.31 -13.00 -6.10
C ARG A 112 -7.95 -13.12 -5.40
N HIS A 113 -7.41 -14.33 -5.30
CA HIS A 113 -6.09 -14.54 -4.69
C HIS A 113 -4.98 -13.82 -5.47
N ILE A 114 -4.93 -13.98 -6.79
CA ILE A 114 -3.89 -13.36 -7.63
C ILE A 114 -3.95 -11.83 -7.54
N CYS A 115 -5.15 -11.26 -7.62
CA CYS A 115 -5.40 -9.84 -7.46
C CYS A 115 -4.83 -9.30 -6.15
N TYR A 116 -5.14 -9.95 -5.03
CA TYR A 116 -4.64 -9.53 -3.72
C TYR A 116 -3.14 -9.82 -3.54
N PHE A 117 -2.54 -10.78 -4.23
CA PHE A 117 -1.09 -10.94 -4.25
C PHE A 117 -0.39 -9.73 -4.88
N PHE A 118 -0.93 -9.21 -5.99
CA PHE A 118 -0.43 -7.97 -6.59
C PHE A 118 -0.64 -6.76 -5.69
N ASP A 119 -1.80 -6.67 -5.02
CA ASP A 119 -2.09 -5.61 -4.05
C ASP A 119 -1.07 -5.59 -2.90
N TYR A 120 -0.84 -6.74 -2.26
CA TYR A 120 0.12 -6.85 -1.16
C TYR A 120 1.56 -6.58 -1.60
N ALA A 121 1.97 -7.10 -2.76
CA ALA A 121 3.29 -6.83 -3.30
C ALA A 121 3.48 -5.33 -3.58
N ALA A 122 2.47 -4.66 -4.12
CA ALA A 122 2.54 -3.23 -4.39
C ALA A 122 2.62 -2.39 -3.09
N LEU A 123 1.91 -2.80 -2.04
CA LEU A 123 2.03 -2.17 -0.72
C LEU A 123 3.42 -2.38 -0.09
N SER A 124 3.99 -3.59 -0.21
CA SER A 124 5.38 -3.85 0.21
C SER A 124 6.38 -2.98 -0.57
N MET A 125 6.19 -2.84 -1.88
CA MET A 125 7.03 -1.97 -2.73
C MET A 125 6.92 -0.49 -2.31
N TYR A 126 5.74 -0.04 -1.89
CA TYR A 126 5.58 1.31 -1.33
C TYR A 126 6.36 1.53 -0.03
N SER A 127 6.48 0.51 0.82
CA SER A 127 7.39 0.55 1.98
C SER A 127 8.84 0.76 1.52
N LEU A 128 9.32 -0.02 0.54
CA LEU A 128 10.66 0.16 -0.02
C LEU A 128 10.87 1.56 -0.61
N GLY A 129 9.90 2.08 -1.37
CA GLY A 129 9.95 3.43 -1.90
C GLY A 129 10.10 4.47 -0.79
N SER A 130 9.34 4.31 0.30
CA SER A 130 9.43 5.15 1.49
C SER A 130 10.81 5.07 2.13
N ALA A 131 11.36 3.86 2.29
CA ALA A 131 12.70 3.65 2.82
C ALA A 131 13.77 4.34 1.96
N LEU A 132 13.73 4.18 0.64
CA LEU A 132 14.67 4.86 -0.27
C LEU A 132 14.62 6.38 -0.11
N ALA A 133 13.43 6.96 -0.09
CA ALA A 133 13.26 8.40 0.12
C ALA A 133 13.73 8.84 1.51
N TYR A 134 13.44 8.06 2.56
CA TYR A 134 13.85 8.38 3.93
C TYR A 134 15.37 8.29 4.10
N SER A 135 16.02 7.29 3.51
CA SER A 135 17.48 7.18 3.45
C SER A 135 18.10 8.40 2.78
N ALA A 136 17.48 8.91 1.71
CA ALA A 136 18.03 10.01 0.93
C ALA A 136 17.82 11.39 1.57
N TYR A 137 16.63 11.66 2.13
CA TYR A 137 16.23 13.03 2.48
C TYR A 137 15.90 13.24 3.97
N ILE A 138 15.67 12.17 4.73
CA ILE A 138 15.18 12.24 6.11
C ILE A 138 16.26 11.84 7.11
N PHE A 139 17.20 10.97 6.74
CA PHE A 139 18.27 10.52 7.65
C PHE A 139 18.96 11.69 8.40
N PRO A 140 19.17 11.56 9.71
CA PRO A 140 19.92 12.53 10.51
C PRO A 140 21.35 12.66 9.98
N ALA A 141 21.91 13.87 9.97
CA ALA A 141 23.22 14.15 9.39
C ALA A 141 24.33 13.34 10.08
N GLU A 142 24.25 13.19 11.39
CA GLU A 142 25.15 12.41 12.24
C GLU A 142 25.09 10.89 11.99
N TRP A 143 24.03 10.39 11.33
CA TRP A 143 23.90 8.97 10.99
C TRP A 143 24.29 8.67 9.55
N VAL A 144 24.44 9.69 8.70
CA VAL A 144 24.92 9.52 7.33
C VAL A 144 26.32 8.89 7.37
N ASN A 145 26.56 7.92 6.49
CA ASN A 145 27.77 7.08 6.43
C ASN A 145 28.05 6.20 7.67
N SER A 146 27.11 6.08 8.61
CA SER A 146 27.18 5.07 9.67
C SER A 146 26.89 3.67 9.13
N SER A 147 27.28 2.62 9.88
CA SER A 147 26.91 1.24 9.58
C SER A 147 25.40 1.05 9.46
N PHE A 148 24.62 1.76 10.28
CA PHE A 148 23.16 1.69 10.20
C PHE A 148 22.65 2.23 8.86
N HIS A 149 23.15 3.39 8.40
CA HIS A 149 22.78 3.95 7.11
C HIS A 149 23.14 3.01 5.94
N HIS A 150 24.32 2.38 5.98
CA HIS A 150 24.73 1.41 4.94
C HIS A 150 23.87 0.14 4.92
N CYS A 151 23.39 -0.34 6.06
CA CYS A 151 22.53 -1.53 6.16
C CYS A 151 21.04 -1.22 5.98
N TYR A 152 20.62 0.03 6.08
CA TYR A 152 19.22 0.42 6.11
C TYR A 152 18.44 0.01 4.85
N VAL A 153 18.91 0.39 3.66
CA VAL A 153 18.25 0.01 2.38
C VAL A 153 18.30 -1.51 2.13
N PRO A 154 19.43 -2.22 2.33
CA PRO A 154 19.45 -3.69 2.27
C PRO A 154 18.44 -4.37 3.19
N ILE A 155 18.27 -3.88 4.43
CA ILE A 155 17.26 -4.42 5.35
C ILE A 155 15.84 -4.08 4.85
N ALA A 156 15.59 -2.88 4.33
CA ALA A 156 14.29 -2.54 3.74
C ALA A 156 13.93 -3.43 2.53
N VAL A 157 14.92 -3.79 1.69
CA VAL A 157 14.76 -4.78 0.61
C VAL A 157 14.37 -6.15 1.16
N LEU A 158 15.06 -6.64 2.20
CA LEU A 158 14.72 -7.90 2.85
C LEU A 158 13.31 -7.85 3.45
N ASN A 159 12.98 -6.79 4.17
CA ASN A 159 11.66 -6.56 4.75
C ASN A 159 10.57 -6.60 3.67
N THR A 160 10.80 -5.98 2.52
CA THR A 160 9.87 -5.99 1.38
C THR A 160 9.60 -7.41 0.88
N VAL A 161 10.66 -8.21 0.69
CA VAL A 161 10.53 -9.61 0.24
C VAL A 161 9.78 -10.47 1.26
N VAL A 162 10.14 -10.35 2.54
CA VAL A 162 9.47 -11.07 3.63
C VAL A 162 7.99 -10.66 3.71
N SER A 163 7.70 -9.37 3.61
CA SER A 163 6.34 -8.83 3.71
C SER A 163 5.46 -9.32 2.57
N THR A 164 5.96 -9.29 1.33
CA THR A 164 5.25 -9.86 0.17
C THR A 164 5.02 -11.35 0.35
N THR A 165 6.01 -12.10 0.82
CA THR A 165 5.90 -13.56 1.02
C THR A 165 4.87 -13.90 2.09
N VAL A 166 4.96 -13.28 3.26
CA VAL A 166 4.06 -13.51 4.39
C VAL A 166 2.62 -13.08 4.08
N SER A 167 2.43 -11.93 3.43
CA SER A 167 1.10 -11.45 3.05
C SER A 167 0.46 -12.32 1.97
N CYS A 168 1.19 -12.76 0.95
CA CYS A 168 0.69 -13.73 -0.03
C CYS A 168 0.36 -15.08 0.65
N TYR A 169 1.24 -15.58 1.51
CA TYR A 169 1.01 -16.81 2.26
C TYR A 169 -0.24 -16.72 3.16
N SER A 170 -0.51 -15.54 3.76
CA SER A 170 -1.68 -15.32 4.63
C SER A 170 -3.00 -15.70 3.97
N ARG A 171 -3.10 -15.63 2.64
CA ARG A 171 -4.32 -15.98 1.89
C ARG A 171 -4.61 -17.47 1.87
N PHE A 172 -3.59 -18.33 1.96
CA PHE A 172 -3.77 -19.79 1.96
C PHE A 172 -4.38 -20.28 3.28
N VAL A 173 -4.04 -19.61 4.39
CA VAL A 173 -4.52 -19.95 5.73
C VAL A 173 -5.74 -19.12 6.17
N GLU A 174 -6.26 -18.25 5.31
CA GLU A 174 -7.32 -17.29 5.67
C GLU A 174 -8.63 -17.95 6.10
N VAL A 175 -9.03 -19.04 5.43
CA VAL A 175 -10.27 -19.75 5.73
C VAL A 175 -10.12 -20.64 6.98
N GLU A 176 -9.00 -21.34 7.11
CA GLU A 176 -8.75 -22.30 8.20
C GLU A 176 -8.33 -21.61 9.49
N GLN A 177 -7.52 -20.54 9.39
CA GLN A 177 -6.92 -19.83 10.51
C GLN A 177 -7.01 -18.30 10.32
N PRO A 178 -8.22 -17.72 10.33
CA PRO A 178 -8.44 -16.30 10.01
C PRO A 178 -7.69 -15.34 10.94
N ARG A 179 -7.53 -15.70 12.22
CA ARG A 179 -6.76 -14.89 13.19
C ARG A 179 -5.27 -14.85 12.85
N LEU A 180 -4.68 -15.98 12.48
CA LEU A 180 -3.28 -16.05 12.07
C LEU A 180 -3.08 -15.30 10.76
N SER A 181 -3.94 -15.53 9.77
CA SER A 181 -3.90 -14.81 8.49
C SER A 181 -3.91 -13.29 8.69
N LYS A 182 -4.83 -12.78 9.51
CA LYS A 182 -4.92 -11.36 9.84
C LYS A 182 -3.69 -10.85 10.59
N ALA A 183 -3.21 -11.58 11.60
CA ALA A 183 -2.02 -11.18 12.36
C ALA A 183 -0.77 -11.14 11.48
N SER A 184 -0.55 -12.18 10.66
CA SER A 184 0.56 -12.24 9.70
C SER A 184 0.53 -11.08 8.72
N ARG A 185 -0.65 -10.76 8.15
CA ARG A 185 -0.80 -9.63 7.22
C ARG A 185 -0.56 -8.28 7.90
N THR A 186 -1.06 -8.10 9.12
CA THR A 186 -0.86 -6.87 9.89
C THR A 186 0.61 -6.67 10.21
N LEU A 187 1.28 -7.70 10.74
CA LEU A 187 2.70 -7.66 11.10
C LEU A 187 3.60 -7.44 9.88
N ALA A 188 3.24 -8.04 8.73
CA ALA A 188 3.95 -7.85 7.48
C ALA A 188 3.98 -6.39 7.00
N PHE A 189 3.10 -5.50 7.48
CA PHE A 189 3.12 -4.08 7.09
C PHE A 189 3.48 -3.14 8.25
N VAL A 190 3.12 -3.50 9.48
CA VAL A 190 3.48 -2.69 10.67
C VAL A 190 4.97 -2.73 10.95
N TYR A 191 5.61 -3.91 10.85
CA TYR A 191 7.05 -4.01 11.13
C TYR A 191 7.92 -3.20 10.14
N PRO A 192 7.74 -3.33 8.80
CA PRO A 192 8.46 -2.48 7.85
C PRO A 192 8.20 -1.00 8.07
N TYR A 193 6.96 -0.59 8.34
CA TYR A 193 6.65 0.81 8.64
C TYR A 193 7.45 1.35 9.83
N LEU A 194 7.50 0.58 10.93
CA LEU A 194 8.25 0.98 12.12
C LEU A 194 9.76 1.06 11.84
N PHE A 195 10.31 0.08 11.11
CA PHE A 195 11.71 0.06 10.72
C PHE A 195 12.06 1.26 9.83
N ASP A 196 11.28 1.46 8.76
CA ASP A 196 11.48 2.56 7.82
C ASP A 196 11.37 3.91 8.54
N SER A 197 10.47 4.03 9.51
CA SER A 197 10.25 5.29 10.24
C SER A 197 11.29 5.59 11.34
N ILE A 198 12.27 4.71 11.61
CA ILE A 198 13.30 4.96 12.65
C ILE A 198 13.99 6.32 12.51
N PRO A 199 14.50 6.73 11.33
CA PRO A 199 15.16 8.04 11.18
C PRO A 199 14.19 9.21 11.39
N LEU A 200 12.92 9.04 10.98
CA LEU A 200 11.88 10.04 11.18
C LEU A 200 11.53 10.20 12.68
N PHE A 201 11.34 9.10 13.40
CA PHE A 201 11.05 9.15 14.83
C PHE A 201 12.20 9.74 15.64
N TYR A 202 13.43 9.51 15.20
CA TYR A 202 14.58 10.20 15.78
C TYR A 202 14.53 11.72 15.55
N ARG A 203 14.15 12.19 14.35
CA ARG A 203 13.92 13.63 14.11
C ARG A 203 12.79 14.20 14.98
N PHE A 204 11.71 13.44 15.20
CA PHE A 204 10.67 13.86 16.15
C PHE A 204 11.20 14.00 17.58
N TYR A 205 12.01 13.03 18.02
CA TYR A 205 12.65 13.11 19.34
C TYR A 205 13.56 14.33 19.46
N GLN A 206 14.40 14.60 18.46
CA GLN A 206 15.25 15.79 18.43
C GLN A 206 14.44 17.08 18.46
N CYS A 207 13.40 17.20 17.62
CA CYS A 207 12.53 18.38 17.61
C CYS A 207 11.71 18.55 18.90
N ALA A 208 11.48 17.48 19.66
CA ALA A 208 10.84 17.58 20.97
C ALA A 208 11.84 18.01 22.06
N ALA A 209 13.10 17.56 21.96
CA ALA A 209 14.17 17.89 22.89
C ALA A 209 14.75 19.30 22.65
N GLU A 210 14.82 19.72 21.40
CA GLU A 210 15.34 21.01 20.92
C GLU A 210 14.25 21.74 20.15
N THR A 211 14.13 23.06 20.27
CA THR A 211 13.09 23.79 19.50
C THR A 211 13.42 23.78 18.01
N CYS A 212 12.74 22.92 17.24
CA CYS A 212 12.91 22.87 15.79
C CYS A 212 11.98 23.85 15.06
N THR A 213 12.46 24.42 13.95
CA THR A 213 11.70 25.33 13.08
C THR A 213 11.34 24.70 11.73
N ASP A 214 11.70 23.44 11.51
CA ASP A 214 11.49 22.72 10.25
C ASP A 214 9.99 22.53 9.98
N ALA A 215 9.49 23.19 8.93
CA ALA A 215 8.08 23.10 8.54
C ALA A 215 7.68 21.67 8.13
N SER A 216 8.61 20.85 7.65
CA SER A 216 8.37 19.47 7.24
C SER A 216 7.96 18.56 8.40
N ILE A 217 8.40 18.85 9.64
CA ILE A 217 8.10 18.05 10.84
C ILE A 217 6.60 18.02 11.14
N LEU A 218 5.91 19.17 11.03
CA LEU A 218 4.46 19.23 11.23
C LEU A 218 3.71 18.37 10.20
N VAL A 219 4.21 18.33 8.96
CA VAL A 219 3.60 17.51 7.89
C VAL A 219 3.86 16.03 8.13
N HIS A 220 5.05 15.67 8.62
CA HIS A 220 5.36 14.30 9.05
C HIS A 220 4.49 13.85 10.23
N TYR A 221 4.18 14.70 11.20
CA TYR A 221 3.23 14.36 12.27
C TYR A 221 1.84 14.01 11.72
N LYS A 222 1.36 14.75 10.72
CA LYS A 222 0.09 14.42 10.04
C LYS A 222 0.19 13.06 9.36
N HIS A 223 1.29 12.78 8.65
CA HIS A 223 1.53 11.46 8.07
C HIS A 223 1.48 10.34 9.12
N THR A 224 2.24 10.46 10.23
CA THR A 224 2.28 9.47 11.30
C THR A 224 0.92 9.27 11.97
N PHE A 225 0.15 10.35 12.19
CA PHE A 225 -1.21 10.25 12.69
C PHE A 225 -2.12 9.43 11.76
N PHE A 226 -2.10 9.70 10.46
CA PHE A 226 -2.90 8.95 9.50
C PHE A 226 -2.40 7.50 9.31
N ALA A 227 -1.10 7.23 9.42
CA ALA A 227 -0.56 5.88 9.42
C ALA A 227 -1.05 5.07 10.62
N PHE A 228 -1.04 5.67 11.82
CA PHE A 228 -1.64 5.06 13.02
C PHE A 228 -3.13 4.79 12.83
N LEU A 229 -3.89 5.79 12.35
CA LEU A 229 -5.33 5.63 12.12
C LEU A 229 -5.64 4.52 11.12
N THR A 230 -4.86 4.44 10.04
CA THR A 230 -4.92 3.37 9.03
C THR A 230 -4.78 2.00 9.70
N CYS A 231 -3.73 1.79 10.50
CA CYS A 231 -3.52 0.54 11.24
C CYS A 231 -4.66 0.26 12.24
N PHE A 232 -5.10 1.28 12.98
CA PHE A 232 -6.17 1.15 13.98
C PHE A 232 -7.49 0.69 13.36
N ILE A 233 -7.91 1.32 12.26
CA ILE A 233 -9.15 1.00 11.56
C ILE A 233 -9.09 -0.41 10.97
N PHE A 234 -7.98 -0.78 10.33
CA PHE A 234 -7.77 -2.13 9.79
C PHE A 234 -7.80 -3.21 10.89
N ALA A 235 -7.18 -2.94 12.05
CA ALA A 235 -7.14 -3.89 13.15
C ALA A 235 -8.52 -4.08 13.80
N THR A 236 -9.31 -3.02 13.92
CA THR A 236 -10.52 -3.00 14.75
C THR A 236 -11.81 -3.40 14.02
N HIS A 237 -11.89 -3.20 12.69
CA HIS A 237 -13.12 -3.32 11.88
C HIS A 237 -14.26 -2.41 12.34
N LEU A 238 -13.94 -1.20 12.77
CA LEU A 238 -14.94 -0.20 13.13
C LEU A 238 -15.28 0.67 11.91
N PRO A 239 -16.57 1.05 11.73
CA PRO A 239 -17.69 0.88 12.66
C PRO A 239 -18.56 -0.38 12.45
N GLU A 240 -18.43 -1.10 11.33
CA GLU A 240 -19.31 -2.21 10.93
C GLU A 240 -19.32 -3.39 11.89
N ARG A 241 -18.26 -3.58 12.68
CA ARG A 241 -18.23 -4.56 13.76
C ARG A 241 -19.28 -4.27 14.85
N LEU A 242 -19.61 -3.01 15.11
CA LEU A 242 -20.57 -2.61 16.15
C LEU A 242 -22.00 -2.51 15.62
N ALA A 243 -22.17 -2.22 14.33
CA ALA A 243 -23.48 -2.15 13.69
C ALA A 243 -23.45 -2.87 12.32
N PRO A 244 -23.46 -4.22 12.30
CA PRO A 244 -23.49 -4.99 11.07
C PRO A 244 -24.66 -4.58 10.16
N GLY A 245 -24.44 -4.56 8.85
CA GLY A 245 -25.47 -4.19 7.87
C GLY A 245 -25.66 -2.68 7.64
N HIS A 246 -25.20 -1.82 8.56
CA HIS A 246 -25.42 -0.38 8.47
C HIS A 246 -24.41 0.33 7.55
N PHE A 247 -23.26 -0.30 7.36
CA PHE A 247 -22.12 0.24 6.60
C PHE A 247 -21.82 -0.59 5.36
N ASP A 248 -22.79 -1.36 4.85
CA ASP A 248 -22.58 -2.30 3.75
C ASP A 248 -22.05 -1.66 2.46
N TYR A 249 -22.42 -0.41 2.22
CA TYR A 249 -22.08 0.31 0.99
C TYR A 249 -21.12 1.49 1.25
N ILE A 250 -21.27 2.16 2.39
CA ILE A 250 -20.54 3.39 2.71
C ILE A 250 -20.12 3.35 4.18
N GLY A 251 -18.85 3.67 4.43
CA GLY A 251 -18.31 3.98 5.75
C GLY A 251 -17.80 2.79 6.54
N HIS A 252 -17.74 1.58 5.98
CA HIS A 252 -17.10 0.45 6.66
C HIS A 252 -15.58 0.61 6.71
N SER A 253 -14.94 -0.12 7.63
CA SER A 253 -13.56 0.09 8.03
C SER A 253 -12.59 0.00 6.86
N HIS A 254 -12.82 -0.89 5.89
CA HIS A 254 -11.91 -1.05 4.76
C HIS A 254 -11.87 0.20 3.85
N GLN A 255 -13.02 0.86 3.66
CA GLN A 255 -13.10 2.13 2.93
C GLN A 255 -12.37 3.24 3.70
N VAL A 256 -12.61 3.32 5.00
CA VAL A 256 -11.97 4.31 5.88
C VAL A 256 -10.45 4.07 5.94
N PHE A 257 -10.02 2.81 5.97
CA PHE A 257 -8.63 2.39 5.87
C PHE A 257 -7.97 2.91 4.58
N HIS A 258 -8.61 2.74 3.42
CA HIS A 258 -8.12 3.28 2.16
C HIS A 258 -7.98 4.81 2.21
N VAL A 259 -9.02 5.51 2.68
CA VAL A 259 -9.01 6.98 2.76
C VAL A 259 -7.88 7.47 3.68
N CYS A 260 -7.74 6.88 4.86
CA CYS A 260 -6.66 7.24 5.80
C CYS A 260 -5.28 6.95 5.21
N GLY A 261 -5.12 5.81 4.53
CA GLY A 261 -3.88 5.43 3.86
C GLY A 261 -3.47 6.45 2.80
N ILE A 262 -4.37 6.79 1.87
CA ILE A 262 -4.12 7.80 0.83
C ILE A 262 -3.76 9.17 1.43
N ILE A 263 -4.50 9.63 2.43
CA ILE A 263 -4.22 10.92 3.08
C ILE A 263 -2.86 10.88 3.77
N GLY A 264 -2.53 9.76 4.42
CA GLY A 264 -1.21 9.51 5.00
C GLY A 264 -0.10 9.59 3.94
N THR A 265 -0.27 8.95 2.79
CA THR A 265 0.67 9.00 1.66
C THR A 265 0.79 10.40 1.07
N HIS A 266 -0.31 11.16 0.98
CA HIS A 266 -0.28 12.55 0.54
C HIS A 266 0.61 13.41 1.46
N PHE A 267 0.43 13.31 2.78
CA PHE A 267 1.26 14.05 3.72
C PHE A 267 2.71 13.59 3.70
N GLN A 268 2.98 12.28 3.60
CA GLN A 268 4.33 11.77 3.46
C GLN A 268 5.02 12.32 2.22
N MET A 269 4.33 12.29 1.07
CA MET A 269 4.84 12.82 -0.19
C MET A 269 5.17 14.31 -0.06
N LYS A 270 4.28 15.11 0.54
CA LYS A 270 4.53 16.53 0.77
C LYS A 270 5.74 16.75 1.68
N ALA A 271 5.84 16.02 2.78
CA ALA A 271 6.94 16.15 3.73
C ALA A 271 8.28 15.76 3.11
N ILE A 272 8.35 14.64 2.37
CA ILE A 272 9.54 14.21 1.63
C ILE A 272 9.95 15.28 0.60
N MET A 273 9.00 15.84 -0.15
CA MET A 273 9.30 16.90 -1.12
C MET A 273 9.81 18.18 -0.47
N MET A 274 9.34 18.50 0.75
CA MET A 274 9.86 19.62 1.54
C MET A 274 11.28 19.33 2.03
N ASP A 275 11.52 18.16 2.62
CA ASP A 275 12.85 17.76 3.10
C ASP A 275 13.88 17.73 1.95
N MET A 276 13.50 17.22 0.78
CA MET A 276 14.35 17.24 -0.40
C MET A 276 14.72 18.68 -0.81
N ALA A 277 13.77 19.62 -0.76
CA ALA A 277 14.01 21.00 -1.14
C ALA A 277 14.82 21.77 -0.10
N GLU A 278 14.52 21.60 1.19
CA GLU A 278 15.14 22.32 2.30
C GLU A 278 16.56 21.80 2.61
N ARG A 279 16.80 20.50 2.43
CA ARG A 279 18.08 19.85 2.80
C ARG A 279 18.99 19.57 1.61
N HIS A 280 18.61 20.00 0.39
CA HIS A 280 19.34 19.70 -0.85
C HIS A 280 20.85 19.99 -0.77
N ASP A 281 21.22 21.16 -0.28
CA ASP A 281 22.61 21.61 -0.25
C ASP A 281 23.45 20.91 0.84
N GLN A 282 22.84 20.60 1.99
CA GLN A 282 23.49 19.84 3.07
C GLN A 282 23.71 18.37 2.67
N LEU A 283 22.76 17.78 1.95
CA LEU A 283 22.81 16.41 1.47
C LEU A 283 23.87 16.24 0.37
N LYS A 284 24.03 17.22 -0.53
CA LYS A 284 25.09 17.24 -1.56
C LYS A 284 26.51 17.25 -0.98
N ALA A 285 26.72 17.89 0.17
CA ALA A 285 28.05 18.00 0.79
C ALA A 285 28.48 16.72 1.55
N THR A 286 27.53 15.87 1.92
CA THR A 286 27.75 14.77 2.89
C THR A 286 27.60 13.36 2.27
N LEU A 287 26.98 13.24 1.09
CA LEU A 287 26.71 11.95 0.46
C LEU A 287 27.63 11.67 -0.74
N LEU A 288 28.59 10.79 -0.50
CA LEU A 288 29.12 9.92 -1.55
C LEU A 288 28.03 8.85 -1.86
N LEU A 289 27.44 8.94 -3.05
CA LEU A 289 26.96 7.78 -3.79
C LEU A 289 25.60 7.12 -3.39
N SER A 290 24.54 7.86 -3.06
CA SER A 290 23.18 7.33 -3.22
C SER A 290 22.81 7.33 -4.72
N SER A 291 23.46 6.45 -5.47
CA SER A 291 23.36 6.38 -6.92
C SER A 291 21.95 5.99 -7.37
N SER A 292 21.54 6.53 -8.51
CA SER A 292 20.45 5.98 -9.32
C SER A 292 20.54 4.45 -9.44
N LEU A 293 21.76 3.89 -9.50
CA LEU A 293 22.01 2.46 -9.53
C LEU A 293 21.56 1.72 -8.26
N GLN A 294 21.81 2.25 -7.06
CA GLN A 294 21.32 1.62 -5.82
C GLN A 294 19.79 1.63 -5.79
N THR A 295 19.18 2.77 -6.12
CA THR A 295 17.73 2.92 -6.15
C THR A 295 17.10 1.95 -7.16
N LEU A 296 17.58 1.98 -8.41
CA LEU A 296 17.09 1.12 -9.49
C LEU A 296 17.38 -0.36 -9.22
N GLY A 297 18.54 -0.68 -8.65
CA GLY A 297 18.93 -2.03 -8.27
C GLY A 297 18.04 -2.61 -7.19
N SER A 298 17.80 -1.86 -6.10
CA SER A 298 16.89 -2.26 -5.02
C SER A 298 15.46 -2.45 -5.51
N MET A 299 14.96 -1.50 -6.32
CA MET A 299 13.63 -1.58 -6.92
C MET A 299 13.50 -2.77 -7.88
N GLY A 300 14.46 -2.94 -8.81
CA GLY A 300 14.46 -4.02 -9.79
C GLY A 300 14.54 -5.39 -9.14
N LEU A 301 15.40 -5.55 -8.13
CA LEU A 301 15.52 -6.79 -7.36
C LEU A 301 14.21 -7.13 -6.63
N CYS A 302 13.60 -6.16 -5.93
CA CYS A 302 12.36 -6.39 -5.21
C CYS A 302 11.18 -6.68 -6.13
N VAL A 303 11.10 -6.03 -7.30
CA VAL A 303 10.10 -6.34 -8.32
C VAL A 303 10.28 -7.77 -8.82
N ALA A 304 11.50 -8.17 -9.19
CA ALA A 304 11.78 -9.52 -9.69
C ALA A 304 11.41 -10.59 -8.66
N ILE A 305 11.83 -10.41 -7.40
CA ILE A 305 11.52 -11.36 -6.32
C ILE A 305 10.02 -11.37 -6.01
N SER A 306 9.37 -10.20 -5.93
CA SER A 306 7.93 -10.14 -5.66
C SER A 306 7.12 -10.81 -6.76
N LEU A 307 7.49 -10.63 -8.04
CA LEU A 307 6.87 -11.36 -9.15
C LEU A 307 7.12 -12.86 -9.05
N ALA A 308 8.32 -13.30 -8.67
CA ALA A 308 8.60 -14.71 -8.44
C ALA A 308 7.73 -15.30 -7.32
N VAL A 309 7.55 -14.57 -6.21
CA VAL A 309 6.64 -14.95 -5.11
C VAL A 309 5.20 -15.03 -5.61
N ILE A 310 4.71 -14.04 -6.36
CA ILE A 310 3.36 -14.05 -6.93
C ILE A 310 3.17 -15.25 -7.85
N VAL A 311 4.13 -15.53 -8.75
CA VAL A 311 4.07 -16.68 -9.67
C VAL A 311 4.05 -17.99 -8.89
N PHE A 312 4.93 -18.13 -7.89
CA PHE A 312 4.99 -19.30 -7.03
C PHE A 312 3.65 -19.52 -6.29
N CYS A 313 3.16 -18.51 -5.57
CA CYS A 313 1.88 -18.59 -4.88
C CYS A 313 0.73 -18.88 -5.85
N SER A 314 0.70 -18.24 -7.01
CA SER A 314 -0.33 -18.45 -8.03
C SER A 314 -0.33 -19.87 -8.61
N ALA A 315 0.84 -20.49 -8.73
CA ALA A 315 0.98 -21.89 -9.12
C ALA A 315 0.48 -22.82 -8.00
N SER A 316 0.80 -22.50 -6.73
CA SER A 316 0.37 -23.25 -5.56
C SER A 316 -1.15 -23.25 -5.34
N LEU A 317 -1.88 -22.26 -5.86
CA LEU A 317 -3.35 -22.22 -5.77
C LEU A 317 -4.04 -23.46 -6.37
N ARG A 318 -3.38 -24.16 -7.31
CA ARG A 318 -3.90 -25.40 -7.91
C ARG A 318 -4.04 -26.56 -6.92
N PHE A 319 -3.31 -26.49 -5.81
CA PHE A 319 -3.32 -27.51 -4.75
C PHE A 319 -4.25 -27.14 -3.60
N MET A 320 -4.88 -25.97 -3.62
CA MET A 320 -5.92 -25.66 -2.63
C MET A 320 -7.18 -26.44 -2.95
N PRO A 321 -7.78 -27.14 -1.97
CA PRO A 321 -9.07 -27.79 -2.16
C PRO A 321 -10.11 -26.73 -2.52
N GLU A 322 -10.91 -26.98 -3.56
CA GLU A 322 -12.03 -26.10 -3.85
C GLU A 322 -13.00 -26.10 -2.66
N PRO A 323 -13.46 -24.93 -2.20
CA PRO A 323 -14.47 -24.88 -1.15
C PRO A 323 -15.71 -25.62 -1.66
N LEU A 324 -16.13 -26.65 -0.93
CA LEU A 324 -17.36 -27.38 -1.17
C LEU A 324 -18.50 -26.37 -1.40
N GLN A 325 -19.03 -26.33 -2.61
CA GLN A 325 -20.28 -25.64 -2.91
C GLN A 325 -21.38 -26.40 -2.14
N ARG A 326 -21.75 -25.92 -0.96
CA ARG A 326 -22.95 -26.36 -0.24
C ARG A 326 -24.00 -25.29 -0.32
#